data_AF-A0A9D4QKC8-F1
#
_entry.id   AF-A0A9D4QKC8-F1
#
_cell.length_a   1.000
_cell.length_b   1.000
_cell.length_c   1.000
_cell.angle_alpha   90.00
_cell.angle_beta   90.00
_cell.angle_gamma   90.00
#
_symmetry.space_group_name_H-M   'P 1'
#
loop_
_entity.id
_entity.type
_entity.pdbx_description
1 polymer ?
#
loop_
_entity_poly.entity_id
_entity_poly.type
_entity_poly.pdbx_seq_one_letter_code
_entity_poly.pdbx_strand_id
1 'polypeptide(L)' 'MSSVYRLKGTRYSIDRDFPLEIRLARKRLWHDFHDLKSKNPNSKVQIVYPAKLVLDKQVIRDEFPD' A
#
# COMPACT_ATOMS: atom_id res chain seq x y z
N MET A 1 -12.16 -4.36 0.72
CA MET A 1 -11.17 -3.94 1.74
C MET A 1 -11.53 -2.52 2.13
N SER A 2 -12.10 -2.33 3.31
CA SER A 2 -12.38 -1.00 3.86
C SER A 2 -11.04 -0.35 4.24
N SER A 3 -10.78 0.87 3.77
CA SER A 3 -9.50 1.60 3.92
C SER A 3 -9.46 2.34 5.26
N VAL A 4 -9.78 1.60 6.33
CA VAL A 4 -9.97 2.16 7.66
C VAL A 4 -8.68 2.05 8.47
N TYR A 5 -8.08 3.20 8.76
CA TYR A 5 -6.99 3.31 9.73
C TYR A 5 -7.57 3.41 11.13
N ARG A 6 -7.42 2.35 11.91
CA ARG A 6 -7.90 2.32 13.30
C ARG A 6 -6.99 3.18 14.19
N LEU A 7 -7.59 4.14 14.91
CA LEU A 7 -6.87 4.98 15.85
C LEU A 7 -6.41 4.13 17.06
N LYS A 8 -5.11 4.20 17.37
CA LYS A 8 -4.48 3.41 18.43
C LYS A 8 -5.22 3.63 19.76
N GLY A 9 -5.62 2.53 20.42
CA GLY A 9 -6.31 2.57 21.71
C GLY A 9 -7.81 2.89 21.63
N THR A 10 -8.40 3.01 20.43
CA THR A 10 -9.84 3.29 20.28
C THR A 10 -10.55 2.27 19.40
N ARG A 11 -11.90 2.34 19.37
CA ARG A 11 -12.74 1.62 18.42
C ARG A 11 -12.99 2.40 17.13
N TYR A 12 -12.51 3.65 17.06
CA TYR A 12 -12.72 4.52 15.91
C TYR A 12 -11.73 4.20 14.80
N SER A 13 -12.23 4.32 13.57
CA SER A 13 -11.43 4.18 12.37
C SER A 13 -11.59 5.42 11.50
N ILE A 14 -10.48 5.89 10.94
CA ILE A 14 -10.43 6.96 9.96
C ILE A 14 -10.46 6.30 8.59
N ASP A 15 -11.47 6.60 7.78
CA ASP A 15 -11.41 6.23 6.38
C ASP A 15 -10.37 7.11 5.70
N ARG A 16 -9.42 6.48 5.02
CA ARG A 16 -8.52 7.23 4.15
C ARG A 16 -9.24 7.39 2.83
N ASP A 17 -9.99 8.49 2.70
CA ASP A 17 -10.66 8.92 1.47
C ASP A 17 -9.63 9.23 0.38
N PHE A 18 -9.06 8.18 -0.19
CA PHE A 18 -8.23 8.29 -1.39
C PHE A 18 -9.15 8.41 -2.61
N PRO A 19 -8.77 9.24 -3.61
CA PRO A 19 -9.40 9.22 -4.93
C PRO A 19 -9.51 7.80 -5.50
N LEU A 20 -10.57 7.58 -6.30
CA LEU A 20 -10.89 6.26 -6.85
C LEU A 20 -9.71 5.66 -7.62
N GLU A 21 -8.98 6.50 -8.35
CA GLU A 21 -7.82 6.16 -9.17
C GLU A 21 -6.71 5.57 -8.31
N ILE A 22 -6.38 6.24 -7.20
CA ILE A 22 -5.36 5.78 -6.25
C ILE A 22 -5.79 4.46 -5.59
N ARG A 23 -7.07 4.33 -5.26
CA ARG A 23 -7.61 3.10 -4.66
C ARG A 23 -7.51 1.91 -5.62
N LEU A 24 -7.83 2.11 -6.90
CA LEU A 24 -7.71 1.08 -7.93
C LEU A 24 -6.25 0.71 -8.21
N ALA A 25 -5.37 1.69 -8.33
CA ALA A 25 -3.94 1.47 -8.52
C ALA A 25 -3.32 0.66 -7.37
N ARG A 26 -3.62 1.01 -6.12
CA ARG A 26 -3.16 0.24 -4.95
C ARG A 26 -3.70 -1.18 -4.92
N LYS A 27 -4.94 -1.40 -5.39
CA LYS A 27 -5.51 -2.75 -5.49
C LYS A 27 -4.73 -3.62 -6.49
N ARG A 28 -4.22 -3.05 -7.59
CA ARG A 28 -3.37 -3.77 -8.54
C ARG A 28 -2.02 -4.15 -7.92
N LEU A 29 -1.40 -3.23 -7.17
CA LEU A 29 -0.14 -3.49 -6.45
C LEU A 29 -0.26 -4.49 -5.31
N TRP A 30 -1.48 -4.77 -4.84
CA TRP A 30 -1.69 -5.65 -3.69
C TRP A 30 -1.21 -7.08 -3.93
N HIS A 31 -1.38 -7.58 -5.15
CA HIS A 31 -0.90 -8.92 -5.52
C HIS A 31 0.65 -8.98 -5.44
N ASP A 32 1.32 -8.00 -6.07
CA ASP A 32 2.78 -7.91 -6.08
C ASP A 32 3.35 -7.67 -4.67
N PHE A 33 2.64 -6.92 -3.82
CA PHE A 33 3.03 -6.72 -2.43
C PHE A 33 3.13 -8.04 -1.67
N HIS A 34 2.14 -8.92 -1.79
CA HIS A 34 2.17 -10.23 -1.13
C HIS A 34 3.26 -11.13 -1.69
N ASP A 35 3.44 -11.13 -3.01
CA ASP A 35 4.49 -11.91 -3.65
C ASP A 35 5.89 -11.45 -3.19
N LEU A 36 6.16 -10.13 -3.18
CA LEU A 36 7.42 -9.58 -2.69
C LEU A 36 7.66 -9.86 -1.21
N LYS A 37 6.62 -9.78 -0.38
CA LYS A 37 6.72 -10.07 1.05
C LYS A 37 6.95 -11.55 1.33
N SER A 38 6.37 -12.43 0.51
CA SER A 38 6.60 -13.88 0.57
C SER A 38 8.04 -14.23 0.18
N LYS A 39 8.54 -13.63 -0.91
CA LYS A 39 9.92 -13.83 -1.40
C LYS A 39 10.99 -13.22 -0.49
N ASN A 40 10.67 -12.10 0.17
CA ASN A 40 11.60 -11.34 1.00
C ASN A 40 11.04 -11.14 2.41
N PRO A 41 11.02 -12.18 3.26
CA PRO A 41 10.35 -12.14 4.57
C PRO A 41 10.98 -11.13 5.55
N ASN A 42 12.28 -10.86 5.40
CA ASN A 42 13.01 -9.91 6.26
C ASN A 42 13.02 -8.48 5.72
N SER A 43 12.55 -8.26 4.49
CA SER A 43 12.60 -6.97 3.84
C SER A 43 11.38 -6.12 4.15
N LYS A 44 11.57 -4.80 4.20
CA LYS A 44 10.51 -3.83 4.42
C LYS A 44 9.79 -3.55 3.11
N VAL A 45 8.71 -4.28 2.86
CA VAL A 45 7.78 -4.04 1.75
C VAL A 45 6.69 -3.05 2.18
N GLN A 46 6.48 -1.98 1.40
CA GLN A 46 5.47 -0.96 1.69
C GLN A 46 4.79 -0.46 0.41
N ILE A 47 3.48 -0.18 0.49
CA ILE A 47 2.78 0.61 -0.53
C ILE A 47 2.64 2.04 -0.01
N VAL A 48 3.29 2.99 -0.68
CA VAL A 48 3.32 4.42 -0.34
C VAL A 48 2.45 5.25 -1.27
N TYR A 49 2.16 6.49 -0.88
CA TYR A 49 1.37 7.43 -1.67
C TYR A 49 2.12 7.86 -2.94
N PRO A 50 1.45 8.05 -4.09
CA PRO A 50 0.03 7.75 -4.34
C PRO A 50 -0.23 6.24 -4.44
N ALA A 51 0.49 5.54 -5.32
CA ALA A 51 0.48 4.09 -5.44
C ALA A 51 1.86 3.58 -5.88
N LYS A 52 2.82 3.64 -4.95
CA LYS A 52 4.21 3.20 -5.18
C LYS A 52 4.51 1.97 -4.32
N LEU A 53 5.00 0.90 -4.92
CA LEU A 53 5.46 -0.30 -4.22
C LEU A 53 6.96 -0.19 -3.96
N VAL A 54 7.34 -0.19 -2.69
CA VAL A 54 8.71 0.00 -2.23
C VAL A 54 9.19 -1.23 -1.48
N LEU A 55 10.40 -1.68 -1.82
CA LEU A 55 11.15 -2.72 -1.12
C LEU A 55 12.43 -2.09 -0.58
N ASP A 56 12.61 -2.07 0.74
CA ASP A 56 13.84 -1.57 1.38
C ASP A 56 14.31 -0.18 0.87
N LYS A 57 13.36 0.74 0.73
CA LYS A 57 13.52 2.12 0.21
C LYS A 57 13.72 2.23 -1.31
N GLN A 58 13.74 1.13 -2.05
CA GLN A 58 13.77 1.13 -3.51
C GLN A 58 12.36 1.00 -4.09
N VAL A 59 12.00 1.85 -5.05
CA VAL A 59 10.72 1.76 -5.77
C VAL A 59 10.82 0.61 -6.78
N ILE A 60 9.97 -0.40 -6.62
CA ILE A 60 9.89 -1.56 -7.52
C ILE A 60 8.84 -1.34 -8.60
N ARG A 61 7.72 -0.71 -8.24
CA ARG A 61 6.62 -0.46 -9.16
C ARG A 61 5.93 0.86 -8.81
N ASP A 62 5.65 1.66 -9.81
CA ASP A 62 4.91 2.91 -9.70
C ASP A 62 3.75 2.88 -10.69
N GLU A 63 2.51 3.03 -10.21
CA GLU A 63 1.33 3.12 -11.08
C GLU A 63 1.05 4.57 -11.54
N PHE A 64 1.78 5.56 -10.99
CA PHE A 64 1.71 6.96 -11.41
C PHE A 64 3.14 7.49 -11.65
N PRO A 65 3.83 7.03 -12.70
CA PRO A 65 5.08 7.64 -13.13
C PRO A 65 4.81 9.06 -13.66
N ASP A 66 5.62 10.03 -13.24
CA ASP A 66 5.68 11.39 -13.83
C ASP A 66 6.25 11.36 -15.25
#